data_AF-A0A1X7JKQ9-F1
#
_entry.id   AF-A0A1X7JKQ9-F1
#
_cell.length_a   1.000
_cell.length_b   1.000
_cell.length_c   1.000
_cell.angle_alpha   90.00
_cell.angle_beta   90.00
_cell.angle_gamma   90.00
#
_symmetry.space_group_name_H-M   'P 1'
#
loop_
_entity.id
_entity.type
_entity.pdbx_description
1 polymer ?
#
loop_
_entity_poly.entity_id
_entity_poly.type
_entity_poly.pdbx_seq_one_letter_code
_entity_poly.pdbx_strand_id
1 'polypeptide(L)'
;MSETKTYKLPIGPVHVGLKEPITAWLDIEGESIKNAVIRPGAIHRGVEYMARERNPIQVIYLSERVCGICSFSHAIAFVKAVEDAADIPVPTRAQYIRSMVLELERIHSHILWSGVACYTIGFDSAFHLGMMLREKVMDVLEALTGNRVNYAVTTVGGVRWDITPEVARTVWDMIHYYRNEFGSFYEAAINDPVVKARLRDVGVLTTEEAIRYCALGPTARGSGVRTDIRWSNPYDAYCDIPVEPIVPQDYTGEVHGDVYDRFLVRVYEVLQSLDILEKILEGLPEGDITSEPKVNKLLMTLKKAEGVGYGCIEAPRGDDTHVVGLKAQQENVLWWKVRAPTYSNAVSWPLMFRGNELADAPLIINSVDPCISCMERMVLSDKGAGTRSVVTKADLLKLCREKTDRTRRMMGS
;
A
#
# COMPACT_ATOMS: atom_id res chain seq x y z
N MET A 1 -19.91 -1.39 43.62
CA MET A 1 -19.25 -1.10 42.32
C MET A 1 -20.03 -1.89 41.29
N SER A 2 -20.73 -1.25 40.35
CA SER A 2 -21.46 -1.98 39.31
C SER A 2 -20.47 -2.76 38.45
N GLU A 3 -20.70 -4.06 38.24
CA GLU A 3 -19.93 -4.85 37.28
C GLU A 3 -19.97 -4.15 35.91
N THR A 4 -18.81 -3.68 35.46
CA THR A 4 -18.65 -3.13 34.12
C THR A 4 -18.80 -4.26 33.11
N LYS A 5 -19.92 -4.24 32.38
CA LYS A 5 -20.22 -5.24 31.35
C LYS A 5 -19.44 -4.92 30.08
N THR A 6 -18.59 -5.86 29.67
CA THR A 6 -17.91 -5.80 28.37
C THR A 6 -18.71 -6.57 27.32
N TYR A 7 -18.89 -5.98 26.14
CA TYR A 7 -19.55 -6.57 24.99
C TYR A 7 -18.53 -6.83 23.88
N LYS A 8 -18.71 -7.92 23.13
CA LYS A 8 -17.90 -8.19 21.94
C LYS A 8 -18.70 -7.87 20.69
N LEU A 9 -18.20 -6.97 19.87
CA LEU A 9 -18.85 -6.55 18.62
C LEU A 9 -17.90 -6.74 17.43
N PRO A 10 -18.32 -7.45 16.37
CA PRO A 10 -17.57 -7.49 15.12
C PRO A 10 -17.92 -6.30 14.22
N ILE A 11 -16.89 -5.65 13.66
CA ILE A 11 -17.02 -4.78 12.49
C ILE A 11 -16.42 -5.50 11.28
N GLY A 12 -17.21 -5.71 10.24
CA GLY A 12 -16.84 -6.46 9.03
C GLY A 12 -17.11 -7.97 9.12
N PRO A 13 -16.74 -8.77 8.10
CA PRO A 13 -15.92 -8.41 6.94
C PRO A 13 -16.65 -7.57 5.89
N VAL A 14 -17.98 -7.56 5.89
CA VAL A 14 -18.78 -6.66 5.03
C VAL A 14 -19.43 -5.62 5.92
N HIS A 15 -18.99 -4.37 5.82
CA HIS A 15 -19.52 -3.25 6.61
C HIS A 15 -19.42 -1.96 5.80
N VAL A 16 -20.45 -1.11 5.87
CA VAL A 16 -20.56 0.11 5.04
C VAL A 16 -19.40 1.10 5.23
N GLY A 17 -18.82 1.13 6.43
CA GLY A 17 -17.67 1.99 6.74
C GLY A 17 -16.30 1.41 6.33
N LEU A 18 -16.24 0.19 5.81
CA LEU A 18 -15.00 -0.47 5.40
C LEU A 18 -14.87 -0.50 3.87
N LYS A 19 -13.71 -0.07 3.35
CA LYS A 19 -13.40 -0.11 1.92
C LYS A 19 -13.14 -1.53 1.41
N GLU A 20 -12.46 -2.32 2.23
CA GLU A 20 -12.05 -3.69 1.92
C GLU A 20 -12.43 -4.62 3.09
N PRO A 21 -12.68 -5.91 2.80
CA PRO A 21 -13.20 -6.82 3.80
C PRO A 21 -12.17 -7.19 4.86
N ILE A 22 -12.35 -6.67 6.06
CA ILE A 22 -11.58 -7.02 7.26
C ILE A 22 -12.52 -7.15 8.45
N THR A 23 -12.24 -8.09 9.36
CA THR A 23 -13.00 -8.21 10.60
C THR A 23 -12.19 -7.66 11.78
N ALA A 24 -12.71 -6.63 12.45
CA ALA A 24 -12.23 -6.17 13.74
C ALA A 24 -13.19 -6.63 14.84
N TRP A 25 -12.73 -7.45 15.77
CA TRP A 25 -13.47 -7.82 16.98
C TRP A 25 -13.13 -6.82 18.08
N LEU A 26 -14.11 -6.01 18.47
CA LEU A 26 -13.94 -4.98 19.48
C LEU A 26 -14.51 -5.46 20.82
N ASP A 27 -13.73 -5.35 21.89
CA ASP A 27 -14.19 -5.48 23.26
C ASP A 27 -14.58 -4.07 23.75
N ILE A 28 -15.87 -3.84 23.99
CA ILE A 28 -16.47 -2.52 24.24
C ILE A 28 -17.04 -2.47 25.65
N GLU A 29 -16.84 -1.35 26.34
CA GLU A 29 -17.46 -1.04 27.63
C GLU A 29 -18.22 0.29 27.49
N GLY A 30 -19.55 0.23 27.52
CA GLY A 30 -20.39 1.35 27.10
C GLY A 30 -20.19 1.63 25.62
N GLU A 31 -19.63 2.80 25.30
CA GLU A 31 -19.25 3.21 23.93
C GLU A 31 -17.73 3.18 23.69
N SER A 32 -16.94 3.00 24.75
CA SER A 32 -15.47 3.04 24.70
C SER A 32 -14.89 1.69 24.32
N ILE A 33 -14.00 1.68 23.33
CA ILE A 33 -13.27 0.50 22.89
C ILE A 33 -12.09 0.26 23.85
N LYS A 34 -12.07 -0.90 24.51
CA LYS A 34 -11.00 -1.29 25.44
C LYS A 34 -9.92 -2.13 24.78
N ASN A 35 -10.32 -2.97 23.84
CA ASN A 35 -9.41 -3.85 23.13
C ASN A 35 -9.96 -4.21 21.75
N ALA A 36 -9.06 -4.56 20.82
CA ALA A 36 -9.44 -4.96 19.47
C ALA A 36 -8.56 -6.12 18.99
N VAL A 37 -9.20 -7.11 18.36
CA VAL A 37 -8.52 -8.21 17.67
C VAL A 37 -8.87 -8.15 16.20
N ILE A 38 -7.84 -7.95 15.37
CA ILE A 38 -7.99 -7.87 13.93
C ILE A 38 -7.81 -9.25 13.31
N ARG A 39 -8.78 -9.65 12.49
CA ARG A 39 -8.78 -10.91 11.77
C ARG A 39 -8.69 -10.64 10.26
N PRO A 40 -7.50 -10.81 9.65
CA PRO A 40 -7.35 -10.82 8.20
C PRO A 40 -7.79 -12.16 7.58
N GLY A 41 -7.90 -12.23 6.25
CA GLY A 41 -7.96 -13.49 5.50
C GLY A 41 -9.21 -13.75 4.64
N ALA A 42 -10.01 -12.72 4.36
CA ALA A 42 -11.23 -12.81 3.54
C ALA A 42 -11.01 -12.82 2.00
N ILE A 43 -9.87 -12.32 1.51
CA ILE A 43 -9.41 -12.14 0.12
C ILE A 43 -8.04 -12.80 -0.16
N HIS A 44 -7.62 -13.84 0.57
CA HIS A 44 -6.35 -14.51 0.28
C HIS A 44 -6.42 -15.24 -1.07
N ARG A 45 -5.66 -14.76 -2.06
CA ARG A 45 -5.69 -15.27 -3.45
C ARG A 45 -4.55 -16.23 -3.81
N GLY A 46 -3.58 -16.46 -2.93
CA GLY A 46 -2.44 -17.33 -3.23
C GLY A 46 -1.49 -16.81 -4.32
N VAL A 47 -1.32 -15.47 -4.45
CA VAL A 47 -0.48 -14.84 -5.48
C VAL A 47 0.98 -15.33 -5.47
N GLU A 48 1.57 -15.50 -4.28
CA GLU A 48 2.94 -16.02 -4.12
C GLU A 48 3.06 -17.47 -4.64
N TYR A 49 2.01 -18.29 -4.46
CA TYR A 49 1.97 -19.66 -4.97
C TYR A 49 1.85 -19.66 -6.49
N MET A 50 0.92 -18.88 -7.05
CA MET A 50 0.72 -18.76 -8.49
C MET A 50 1.97 -18.27 -9.24
N ALA A 51 2.80 -17.44 -8.60
CA ALA A 51 4.04 -16.98 -9.20
C ALA A 51 5.06 -18.11 -9.44
N ARG A 52 5.02 -19.19 -8.65
CA ARG A 52 5.96 -20.33 -8.78
C ARG A 52 5.76 -21.14 -10.06
N GLU A 53 4.60 -20.99 -10.68
CA GLU A 53 4.24 -21.66 -11.94
C GLU A 53 4.46 -20.74 -13.16
N ARG A 54 5.09 -19.58 -12.98
CA ARG A 54 5.24 -18.53 -14.00
C ARG A 54 6.67 -18.03 -14.06
N ASN A 55 7.10 -17.62 -15.25
CA ASN A 55 8.37 -16.94 -15.43
C ASN A 55 8.29 -15.47 -14.94
N PRO A 56 9.42 -14.80 -14.67
CA PRO A 56 9.40 -13.44 -14.13
C PRO A 56 8.58 -12.44 -14.97
N ILE A 57 8.64 -12.54 -16.30
CA ILE A 57 7.87 -11.65 -17.20
C ILE A 57 6.36 -11.83 -17.04
N GLN A 58 5.89 -13.07 -16.84
CA GLN A 58 4.49 -13.37 -16.57
C GLN A 58 4.07 -12.93 -15.16
N VAL A 59 4.97 -13.00 -14.18
CA VAL A 59 4.70 -12.59 -12.80
C VAL A 59 4.49 -11.08 -12.68
N ILE A 60 5.05 -10.25 -13.58
CA ILE A 60 4.77 -8.79 -13.62
C ILE A 60 3.26 -8.50 -13.65
N TYR A 61 2.50 -9.23 -14.48
CA TYR A 61 1.05 -9.01 -14.54
C TYR A 61 0.32 -9.51 -13.29
N LEU A 62 0.92 -10.46 -12.57
CA LEU A 62 0.39 -10.95 -11.31
C LEU A 62 0.70 -9.97 -10.16
N SER A 63 1.87 -9.33 -10.17
CA SER A 63 2.28 -8.33 -9.17
C SER A 63 1.43 -7.07 -9.22
N GLU A 64 1.04 -6.60 -10.40
CA GLU A 64 0.09 -5.49 -10.53
C GLU A 64 -1.27 -5.76 -9.90
N ARG A 65 -1.67 -7.04 -9.85
CA ARG A 65 -2.95 -7.46 -9.29
C ARG A 65 -2.90 -7.72 -7.80
N VAL A 66 -1.76 -7.50 -7.13
CA VAL A 66 -1.64 -7.62 -5.67
C VAL A 66 -2.53 -6.58 -4.98
N CYS A 67 -2.49 -5.33 -5.43
CA CYS A 67 -3.39 -4.24 -5.02
C CYS A 67 -4.06 -3.63 -6.25
N GLY A 68 -5.31 -3.17 -6.13
CA GLY A 68 -5.98 -2.42 -7.20
C GLY A 68 -5.73 -0.91 -7.16
N ILE A 69 -4.82 -0.43 -6.31
CA ILE A 69 -4.49 0.99 -6.15
C ILE A 69 -2.96 1.21 -6.17
N CYS A 70 -2.18 0.29 -5.60
CA CYS A 70 -0.71 0.26 -5.67
C CYS A 70 -0.19 -0.71 -6.75
N SER A 71 -0.86 -0.78 -7.90
CA SER A 71 -0.57 -1.79 -8.93
C SER A 71 0.87 -1.65 -9.44
N PHE A 72 1.32 -0.43 -9.72
CA PHE A 72 2.67 -0.18 -10.19
C PHE A 72 3.72 -0.38 -9.11
N SER A 73 3.46 0.08 -7.89
CA SER A 73 4.40 -0.09 -6.77
C SER A 73 4.81 -1.56 -6.61
N HIS A 74 3.84 -2.48 -6.57
CA HIS A 74 4.13 -3.91 -6.47
C HIS A 74 4.87 -4.45 -7.69
N ALA A 75 4.57 -3.94 -8.89
CA ALA A 75 5.26 -4.36 -10.11
C ALA A 75 6.73 -3.92 -10.11
N ILE A 76 7.01 -2.68 -9.69
CA ILE A 76 8.38 -2.16 -9.58
C ILE A 76 9.15 -2.87 -8.48
N ALA A 77 8.57 -3.06 -7.28
CA ALA A 77 9.24 -3.79 -6.22
C ALA A 77 9.61 -5.22 -6.67
N PHE A 78 8.70 -5.92 -7.36
CA PHE A 78 8.99 -7.23 -7.93
C PHE A 78 10.08 -7.18 -9.00
N VAL A 79 9.98 -6.26 -9.96
CA VAL A 79 10.94 -6.14 -11.06
C VAL A 79 12.33 -5.78 -10.55
N LYS A 80 12.45 -4.84 -9.60
CA LYS A 80 13.73 -4.50 -8.96
C LYS A 80 14.34 -5.71 -8.25
N ALA A 81 13.54 -6.52 -7.57
CA ALA A 81 14.01 -7.76 -6.96
C ALA A 81 14.54 -8.78 -7.99
N VAL A 82 13.92 -8.85 -9.17
CA VAL A 82 14.39 -9.71 -10.27
C VAL A 82 15.65 -9.14 -10.91
N GLU A 83 15.72 -7.83 -11.12
CA GLU A 83 16.87 -7.13 -11.69
C GLU A 83 18.09 -7.27 -10.80
N ASP A 84 17.93 -7.13 -9.48
CA ASP A 84 18.96 -7.34 -8.47
C ASP A 84 19.45 -8.80 -8.47
N ALA A 85 18.54 -9.79 -8.51
CA ALA A 85 18.90 -11.20 -8.57
C ALA A 85 19.65 -11.60 -9.85
N ALA A 86 19.41 -10.89 -10.96
CA ALA A 86 19.94 -11.22 -12.28
C ALA A 86 21.04 -10.28 -12.75
N ASP A 87 21.43 -9.29 -11.93
CA ASP A 87 22.40 -8.23 -12.25
C ASP A 87 22.09 -7.53 -13.59
N ILE A 88 20.81 -7.18 -13.79
CA ILE A 88 20.34 -6.52 -15.02
C ILE A 88 20.33 -5.01 -14.80
N PRO A 89 21.16 -4.24 -15.52
CA PRO A 89 21.14 -2.79 -15.42
C PRO A 89 19.86 -2.22 -16.06
N VAL A 90 19.40 -1.08 -15.55
CA VAL A 90 18.23 -0.37 -16.05
C VAL A 90 18.67 0.98 -16.61
N PRO A 91 18.33 1.32 -17.87
CA PRO A 91 18.68 2.61 -18.44
C PRO A 91 18.13 3.81 -17.65
N THR A 92 18.87 4.92 -17.60
CA THR A 92 18.48 6.12 -16.83
C THR A 92 17.12 6.67 -17.25
N ARG A 93 16.82 6.71 -18.55
CA ARG A 93 15.50 7.13 -19.05
C ARG A 93 14.37 6.27 -18.49
N ALA A 94 14.57 4.94 -18.44
CA ALA A 94 13.60 4.03 -17.86
C ALA A 94 13.40 4.26 -16.35
N GLN A 95 14.48 4.57 -15.62
CA GLN A 95 14.39 4.92 -14.20
C GLN A 95 13.54 6.18 -13.97
N TYR A 96 13.68 7.21 -14.81
CA TYR A 96 12.86 8.41 -14.75
C TYR A 96 11.38 8.12 -15.04
N ILE A 97 11.09 7.31 -16.05
CA ILE A 97 9.72 6.91 -16.37
C ILE A 97 9.10 6.11 -15.21
N ARG A 98 9.86 5.21 -14.57
CA ARG A 98 9.39 4.47 -13.39
C ARG A 98 9.04 5.41 -12.25
N SER A 99 9.91 6.36 -11.91
CA SER A 99 9.62 7.34 -10.86
C SER A 99 8.41 8.20 -11.19
N MET A 100 8.24 8.61 -12.45
CA MET A 100 7.06 9.36 -12.88
C MET A 100 5.76 8.60 -12.60
N VAL A 101 5.68 7.33 -13.01
CA VAL A 101 4.47 6.51 -12.82
C VAL A 101 4.24 6.19 -11.35
N LEU A 102 5.30 6.02 -10.54
CA LEU A 102 5.18 5.87 -9.09
C LEU A 102 4.56 7.11 -8.43
N GLU A 103 4.96 8.31 -8.84
CA GLU A 103 4.40 9.56 -8.31
C GLU A 103 2.97 9.82 -8.82
N LEU A 104 2.64 9.46 -10.06
CA LEU A 104 1.24 9.47 -10.55
C LEU A 104 0.36 8.52 -9.72
N GLU A 105 0.84 7.31 -9.42
CA GLU A 105 0.13 6.36 -8.57
C GLU A 105 -0.01 6.88 -7.11
N ARG A 106 1.00 7.59 -6.61
CA ARG A 106 0.97 8.23 -5.29
C ARG A 106 -0.12 9.29 -5.20
N ILE A 107 -0.18 10.20 -6.18
CA ILE A 107 -1.24 11.22 -6.29
C ILE A 107 -2.62 10.57 -6.34
N HIS A 108 -2.78 9.60 -7.24
CA HIS A 108 -4.01 8.83 -7.41
C HIS A 108 -4.48 8.16 -6.11
N SER A 109 -3.55 7.58 -5.37
CA SER A 109 -3.80 6.92 -4.10
C SER A 109 -4.21 7.89 -2.99
N HIS A 110 -3.45 8.97 -2.81
CA HIS A 110 -3.71 9.92 -1.72
C HIS A 110 -5.02 10.66 -1.91
N ILE A 111 -5.34 11.07 -3.14
CA ILE A 111 -6.64 11.69 -3.45
C ILE A 111 -7.80 10.73 -3.14
N LEU A 112 -7.68 9.47 -3.55
CA LEU A 112 -8.68 8.45 -3.22
C LEU A 112 -8.86 8.31 -1.71
N TRP A 113 -7.76 8.20 -0.98
CA TRP A 113 -7.82 8.02 0.46
C TRP A 113 -8.46 9.22 1.16
N SER A 114 -8.07 10.44 0.79
CA SER A 114 -8.59 11.64 1.41
C SER A 114 -10.08 11.82 1.14
N GLY A 115 -10.54 11.58 -0.08
CA GLY A 115 -11.97 11.58 -0.40
C GLY A 115 -12.75 10.61 0.50
N VAL A 116 -12.24 9.39 0.71
CA VAL A 116 -12.93 8.43 1.58
C VAL A 116 -12.80 8.77 3.07
N ALA A 117 -11.71 9.42 3.50
CA ALA A 117 -11.63 9.94 4.87
C ALA A 117 -12.78 10.93 5.12
N CYS A 118 -13.04 11.84 4.17
CA CYS A 118 -14.19 12.75 4.20
C CYS A 118 -15.53 12.01 4.18
N TYR A 119 -15.69 10.98 3.34
CA TYR A 119 -16.90 10.14 3.32
C TYR A 119 -17.16 9.44 4.66
N THR A 120 -16.11 8.92 5.30
CA THR A 120 -16.22 8.17 6.57
C THR A 120 -16.78 9.04 7.70
N ILE A 121 -16.55 10.36 7.64
CA ILE A 121 -17.08 11.33 8.61
C ILE A 121 -18.37 12.02 8.13
N GLY A 122 -18.94 11.60 7.00
CA GLY A 122 -20.22 12.09 6.46
C GLY A 122 -20.13 13.31 5.55
N PHE A 123 -18.94 13.67 5.06
CA PHE A 123 -18.75 14.81 4.16
C PHE A 123 -18.78 14.38 2.68
N ASP A 124 -19.98 14.05 2.20
CA ASP A 124 -20.20 13.48 0.86
C ASP A 124 -19.76 14.41 -0.29
N SER A 125 -19.95 15.73 -0.14
CA SER A 125 -19.54 16.70 -1.17
C SER A 125 -18.02 16.68 -1.36
N ALA A 126 -17.25 16.60 -0.27
CA ALA A 126 -15.80 16.50 -0.34
C ALA A 126 -15.35 15.16 -0.94
N PHE A 127 -16.07 14.07 -0.68
CA PHE A 127 -15.83 12.78 -1.35
C PHE A 127 -16.01 12.89 -2.87
N HIS A 128 -17.12 13.46 -3.35
CA HIS A 128 -17.37 13.62 -4.78
C HIS A 128 -16.35 14.52 -5.47
N LEU A 129 -15.95 15.63 -4.82
CA LEU A 129 -14.87 16.49 -5.29
C LEU A 129 -13.54 15.73 -5.35
N GLY A 130 -13.20 14.94 -4.33
CA GLY A 130 -12.03 14.08 -4.33
C GLY A 130 -12.04 13.07 -5.47
N MET A 131 -13.19 12.44 -5.78
CA MET A 131 -13.31 11.53 -6.91
C MET A 131 -13.13 12.25 -8.26
N MET A 132 -13.69 13.45 -8.40
CA MET A 132 -13.51 14.28 -9.59
C MET A 132 -12.04 14.70 -9.78
N LEU A 133 -11.35 15.09 -8.70
CA LEU A 133 -9.92 15.37 -8.73
C LEU A 133 -9.12 14.13 -9.14
N ARG A 134 -9.50 12.93 -8.66
CA ARG A 134 -8.81 11.67 -8.98
C ARG A 134 -8.89 11.29 -10.46
N GLU A 135 -9.92 11.72 -11.19
CA GLU A 135 -10.06 11.40 -12.61
C GLU A 135 -8.91 11.97 -13.45
N LYS A 136 -8.39 13.15 -13.11
CA LYS A 136 -7.33 13.80 -13.91
C LYS A 136 -6.03 12.98 -13.98
N VAL A 137 -5.60 12.40 -12.88
CA VAL A 137 -4.44 11.51 -12.89
C VAL A 137 -4.73 10.17 -13.58
N MET A 138 -5.98 9.70 -13.55
CA MET A 138 -6.38 8.50 -14.30
C MET A 138 -6.37 8.74 -15.82
N ASP A 139 -6.75 9.93 -16.27
CA ASP A 139 -6.67 10.31 -17.68
C ASP A 139 -5.21 10.34 -18.18
N VAL A 140 -4.26 10.78 -17.33
CA VAL A 140 -2.82 10.70 -17.63
C VAL A 140 -2.35 9.25 -17.71
N LEU A 141 -2.73 8.39 -16.76
CA LEU A 141 -2.36 6.98 -16.75
C LEU A 141 -2.95 6.24 -17.96
N GLU A 142 -4.16 6.61 -18.37
CA GLU A 142 -4.81 6.13 -19.60
C GLU A 142 -4.07 6.59 -20.86
N ALA A 143 -3.69 7.86 -20.93
CA ALA A 143 -2.92 8.39 -22.07
C ALA A 143 -1.56 7.69 -22.23
N LEU A 144 -0.91 7.34 -21.11
CA LEU A 144 0.39 6.65 -21.13
C LEU A 144 0.26 5.15 -21.47
N THR A 145 -0.81 4.47 -21.03
CA THR A 145 -0.84 2.99 -20.96
C THR A 145 -2.05 2.33 -21.60
N GLY A 146 -3.07 3.12 -21.94
CA GLY A 146 -4.39 2.64 -22.35
C GLY A 146 -5.23 2.05 -21.22
N ASN A 147 -4.73 2.02 -19.98
CA ASN A 147 -5.45 1.53 -18.80
C ASN A 147 -5.40 2.55 -17.66
N ARG A 148 -6.43 2.57 -16.82
CA ARG A 148 -6.56 3.55 -15.73
C ARG A 148 -6.09 3.06 -14.35
N VAL A 149 -5.85 1.75 -14.20
CA VAL A 149 -5.55 1.12 -12.88
C VAL A 149 -4.41 0.11 -12.96
N ASN A 150 -4.46 -0.82 -13.92
CA ASN A 150 -3.37 -1.78 -14.16
C ASN A 150 -2.60 -1.34 -15.38
N TYR A 151 -1.40 -0.83 -15.18
CA TYR A 151 -0.71 -0.05 -16.20
C TYR A 151 0.08 -0.93 -17.16
N ALA A 152 0.72 -2.00 -16.67
CA ALA A 152 1.64 -2.87 -17.40
C ALA A 152 2.86 -2.15 -18.02
N VAL A 153 3.27 -0.99 -17.47
CA VAL A 153 4.38 -0.15 -17.98
C VAL A 153 5.74 -0.80 -17.81
N THR A 154 5.95 -1.53 -16.72
CA THR A 154 7.27 -2.04 -16.38
C THR A 154 7.58 -3.36 -17.09
N THR A 155 8.87 -3.58 -17.32
CA THR A 155 9.46 -4.87 -17.70
C THR A 155 10.76 -5.07 -16.95
N VAL A 156 11.22 -6.31 -16.83
CA VAL A 156 12.59 -6.56 -16.33
C VAL A 156 13.58 -5.87 -17.26
N GLY A 157 14.44 -5.03 -16.69
CA GLY A 157 15.44 -4.24 -17.40
C GLY A 157 14.97 -2.88 -17.90
N GLY A 158 13.74 -2.43 -17.58
CA GLY A 158 13.27 -1.10 -17.96
C GLY A 158 11.76 -0.91 -17.98
N VAL A 159 11.27 -0.21 -19.00
CA VAL A 159 9.85 0.04 -19.25
C VAL A 159 9.48 -0.33 -20.68
N ARG A 160 8.19 -0.55 -20.93
CA ARG A 160 7.67 -1.01 -22.22
C ARG A 160 7.31 0.12 -23.17
N TRP A 161 6.89 1.25 -22.60
CA TRP A 161 6.45 2.41 -23.35
C TRP A 161 7.23 3.63 -22.91
N ASP A 162 7.57 4.45 -23.89
CA ASP A 162 8.21 5.74 -23.68
C ASP A 162 7.15 6.84 -23.51
N ILE A 163 7.57 7.98 -22.98
CA ILE A 163 6.75 9.19 -22.85
C ILE A 163 6.70 9.87 -24.22
N THR A 164 5.52 9.90 -24.83
CA THR A 164 5.29 10.67 -26.06
C THR A 164 5.07 12.15 -25.73
N PRO A 165 5.24 13.07 -26.70
CA PRO A 165 4.93 14.49 -26.50
C PRO A 165 3.47 14.74 -26.09
N GLU A 166 2.54 13.86 -26.49
CA GLU A 166 1.15 13.92 -26.06
C GLU A 166 1.00 13.59 -24.58
N VAL A 167 1.59 12.49 -24.12
CA VAL A 167 1.58 12.13 -22.69
C VAL A 167 2.20 13.22 -21.85
N ALA A 168 3.36 13.76 -22.25
CA ALA A 168 4.02 14.85 -21.54
C ALA A 168 3.11 16.08 -21.39
N ARG A 169 2.36 16.46 -22.44
CA ARG A 169 1.38 17.55 -22.36
C ARG A 169 0.25 17.23 -21.38
N THR A 170 -0.31 16.02 -21.42
CA THR A 170 -1.37 15.63 -20.49
C THR A 170 -0.89 15.67 -19.03
N VAL A 171 0.36 15.29 -18.76
CA VAL A 171 0.95 15.40 -17.41
C VAL A 171 1.08 16.87 -17.01
N TRP A 172 1.57 17.75 -17.88
CA TRP A 172 1.63 19.20 -17.62
C TRP A 172 0.25 19.81 -17.34
N ASP A 173 -0.76 19.46 -18.14
CA ASP A 173 -2.13 19.93 -17.94
C ASP A 173 -2.69 19.48 -16.59
N MET A 174 -2.41 18.22 -16.19
CA MET A 174 -2.77 17.70 -14.87
C MET A 174 -2.06 18.45 -13.73
N ILE A 175 -0.75 18.70 -13.86
CA ILE A 175 0.02 19.48 -12.88
C ILE A 175 -0.60 20.86 -12.71
N HIS A 176 -0.81 21.60 -13.81
CA HIS A 176 -1.41 22.93 -13.78
C HIS A 176 -2.81 22.92 -13.16
N TYR A 177 -3.63 21.93 -13.49
CA TYR A 177 -4.95 21.75 -12.89
C TYR A 177 -4.85 21.57 -11.37
N TYR A 178 -4.00 20.67 -10.88
CA TYR A 178 -3.87 20.46 -9.44
C TYR A 178 -3.26 21.66 -8.70
N ARG A 179 -2.29 22.36 -9.29
CA ARG A 179 -1.75 23.59 -8.69
C ARG A 179 -2.82 24.65 -8.47
N ASN A 180 -3.82 24.72 -9.34
CA ASN A 180 -4.92 25.69 -9.23
C ASN A 180 -6.05 25.21 -8.31
N GLU A 181 -6.43 23.93 -8.40
CA GLU A 181 -7.69 23.43 -7.79
C GLU A 181 -7.46 22.62 -6.50
N PHE A 182 -6.32 21.94 -6.38
CA PHE A 182 -6.06 21.00 -5.28
C PHE A 182 -5.92 21.72 -3.94
N GLY A 183 -5.18 22.83 -3.92
CA GLY A 183 -4.95 23.62 -2.70
C GLY A 183 -6.25 24.05 -2.04
N SER A 184 -7.15 24.69 -2.79
CA SER A 184 -8.43 25.16 -2.28
C SER A 184 -9.33 24.03 -1.77
N PHE A 185 -9.32 22.86 -2.43
CA PHE A 185 -10.09 21.71 -1.99
C PHE A 185 -9.64 21.21 -0.62
N TYR A 186 -8.32 21.04 -0.42
CA TYR A 186 -7.82 20.53 0.86
C TYR A 186 -7.78 21.59 1.95
N GLU A 187 -7.57 22.86 1.63
CA GLU A 187 -7.72 23.93 2.62
C GLU A 187 -9.15 23.98 3.16
N ALA A 188 -10.16 23.80 2.31
CA ALA A 188 -11.54 23.71 2.75
C ALA A 188 -11.79 22.52 3.68
N ALA A 189 -11.19 21.35 3.39
CA ALA A 189 -11.32 20.16 4.22
C ALA A 189 -10.53 20.25 5.54
N ILE A 190 -9.30 20.78 5.51
CA ILE A 190 -8.39 20.87 6.65
C ILE A 190 -8.84 21.97 7.64
N ASN A 191 -9.32 23.10 7.12
CA ASN A 191 -9.75 24.23 7.94
C ASN A 191 -11.21 24.13 8.39
N ASP A 192 -11.98 23.15 7.90
CA ASP A 192 -13.34 22.92 8.37
C ASP A 192 -13.31 22.47 9.86
N PRO A 193 -13.97 23.21 10.77
CA PRO A 193 -13.94 22.91 12.20
C PRO A 193 -14.52 21.53 12.54
N VAL A 194 -15.49 21.04 11.77
CA VAL A 194 -16.13 19.73 11.99
C VAL A 194 -15.20 18.62 11.54
N VAL A 195 -14.57 18.76 10.37
CA VAL A 195 -13.56 17.80 9.90
C VAL A 195 -12.42 17.72 10.92
N LYS A 196 -11.88 18.86 11.34
CA LYS A 196 -10.81 18.90 12.34
C LYS A 196 -11.24 18.22 13.64
N ALA A 197 -12.44 18.50 14.15
CA ALA A 197 -12.97 17.87 15.36
C ALA A 197 -13.21 16.35 15.23
N ARG A 198 -13.51 15.85 14.03
CA ARG A 198 -13.72 14.40 13.78
C ARG A 198 -12.44 13.62 13.51
N LEU A 199 -11.34 14.30 13.19
CA LEU A 199 -10.06 13.67 12.88
C LEU A 199 -9.01 13.83 14.00
N ARG A 200 -9.11 14.91 14.79
CA ARG A 200 -8.21 15.18 15.92
C ARG A 200 -8.44 14.24 17.08
N ASP A 201 -7.35 13.85 17.75
CA ASP A 201 -7.33 12.93 18.90
C ASP A 201 -7.95 11.54 18.65
N VAL A 202 -8.30 11.24 17.40
CA VAL A 202 -8.83 9.93 17.00
C VAL A 202 -7.70 9.03 16.53
N GLY A 203 -7.69 7.78 17.01
CA GLY A 203 -6.76 6.76 16.54
C GLY A 203 -5.29 7.09 16.82
N VAL A 204 -4.99 7.81 17.91
CA VAL A 204 -3.63 8.25 18.24
C VAL A 204 -2.66 7.08 18.25
N LEU A 205 -1.53 7.26 17.56
CA LEU A 205 -0.37 6.38 17.60
C LEU A 205 0.83 7.25 17.98
N THR A 206 1.38 7.03 19.17
CA THR A 206 2.56 7.80 19.64
C THR A 206 3.79 7.51 18.79
N THR A 207 4.76 8.42 18.78
CA THR A 207 6.04 8.21 18.07
C THR A 207 6.75 6.95 18.53
N GLU A 208 6.78 6.69 19.85
CA GLU A 208 7.40 5.52 20.45
C GLU A 208 6.70 4.22 20.03
N GLU A 209 5.37 4.22 20.01
CA GLU A 209 4.59 3.07 19.54
C GLU A 209 4.76 2.84 18.05
N ALA A 210 4.75 3.90 17.23
CA ALA A 210 4.99 3.81 15.79
C ALA A 210 6.34 3.15 15.49
N ILE A 211 7.40 3.54 16.21
CA ILE A 211 8.73 2.92 16.09
C ILE A 211 8.70 1.47 16.59
N ARG A 212 8.16 1.24 17.80
CA ARG A 212 8.15 -0.09 18.43
C ARG A 212 7.39 -1.15 17.63
N TYR A 213 6.31 -0.73 16.97
CA TYR A 213 5.46 -1.60 16.16
C TYR A 213 5.77 -1.52 14.66
N CYS A 214 6.86 -0.84 14.29
CA CYS A 214 7.35 -0.73 12.92
C CYS A 214 6.30 -0.20 11.94
N ALA A 215 5.54 0.82 12.34
CA ALA A 215 4.66 1.54 11.42
C ALA A 215 5.49 2.13 10.27
N LEU A 216 4.87 2.31 9.10
CA LEU A 216 5.53 2.75 7.88
C LEU A 216 4.77 3.86 7.18
N GLY A 217 5.48 4.55 6.28
CA GLY A 217 4.88 5.49 5.34
C GLY A 217 4.15 6.63 6.02
N PRO A 218 3.01 7.08 5.46
CA PRO A 218 2.19 8.13 6.07
C PRO A 218 1.71 7.81 7.49
N THR A 219 1.59 6.53 7.86
CA THR A 219 1.20 6.14 9.22
C THR A 219 2.29 6.47 10.23
N ALA A 220 3.55 6.15 9.92
CA ALA A 220 4.69 6.50 10.78
C ALA A 220 4.98 8.00 10.77
N ARG A 221 4.94 8.61 9.59
CA ARG A 221 5.16 10.05 9.41
C ARG A 221 4.10 10.88 10.14
N GLY A 222 2.83 10.45 10.14
CA GLY A 222 1.76 11.08 10.92
C GLY A 222 2.03 11.05 12.43
N SER A 223 2.74 10.04 12.94
CA SER A 223 3.25 9.97 14.32
C SER A 223 4.58 10.71 14.52
N GLY A 224 4.99 11.57 13.58
CA GLY A 224 6.20 12.40 13.67
C GLY A 224 7.50 11.68 13.33
N VAL A 225 7.47 10.40 12.93
CA VAL A 225 8.67 9.64 12.57
C VAL A 225 9.11 10.07 11.17
N ARG A 226 10.24 10.78 11.07
CA ARG A 226 10.82 11.20 9.78
C ARG A 226 11.45 10.00 9.07
N THR A 227 10.67 9.34 8.22
CA THR A 227 11.07 8.14 7.47
C THR A 227 10.47 8.15 6.07
N ASP A 228 11.26 7.78 5.05
CA ASP A 228 10.85 7.54 3.67
C ASP A 228 12.00 6.81 2.95
N ILE A 229 11.72 5.76 2.17
CA ILE A 229 12.77 5.05 1.42
C ILE A 229 13.35 5.92 0.31
N ARG A 230 12.55 6.78 -0.33
CA ARG A 230 13.03 7.70 -1.38
C ARG A 230 14.06 8.69 -0.84
N TRP A 231 14.05 8.95 0.47
CA TRP A 231 15.02 9.79 1.16
C TRP A 231 16.20 9.00 1.73
N SER A 232 15.93 7.91 2.45
CA SER A 232 16.96 7.16 3.19
C SER A 232 17.76 6.21 2.32
N ASN A 233 17.17 5.68 1.25
CA ASN A 233 17.81 4.81 0.27
C ASN A 233 17.24 5.10 -1.13
N PRO A 234 17.57 6.27 -1.72
CA PRO A 234 17.01 6.70 -3.00
C PRO A 234 17.30 5.70 -4.11
N TYR A 235 16.35 5.58 -5.03
CA TYR A 235 16.40 4.68 -6.18
C TYR A 235 15.83 5.36 -7.41
N ASP A 236 16.17 4.85 -8.59
CA ASP A 236 15.71 5.39 -9.87
C ASP A 236 15.91 6.94 -9.92
N ALA A 237 14.90 7.74 -10.32
CA ALA A 237 15.07 9.20 -10.38
C ALA A 237 15.21 9.89 -9.02
N TYR A 238 14.87 9.23 -7.90
CA TYR A 238 15.01 9.83 -6.57
C TYR A 238 16.48 10.01 -6.16
N CYS A 239 17.42 9.37 -6.87
CA CYS A 239 18.85 9.62 -6.73
C CYS A 239 19.24 11.05 -7.18
N ASP A 240 18.55 11.58 -8.18
CA ASP A 240 18.81 12.89 -8.76
C ASP A 240 17.85 13.96 -8.21
N ILE A 241 16.66 13.54 -7.78
CA ILE A 241 15.59 14.40 -7.27
C ILE A 241 15.38 14.10 -5.77
N PRO A 242 16.00 14.87 -4.87
CA PRO A 242 15.92 14.61 -3.44
C PRO A 242 14.49 14.80 -2.93
N VAL A 243 14.04 13.85 -2.11
CA VAL A 243 12.73 13.84 -1.45
C VAL A 243 12.92 14.10 0.03
N GLU A 244 12.12 14.99 0.61
CA GLU A 244 12.11 15.22 2.06
C GLU A 244 10.86 14.59 2.69
N PRO A 245 10.99 13.73 3.72
CA PRO A 245 9.82 13.11 4.34
C PRO A 245 8.91 14.15 5.00
N ILE A 246 7.64 14.17 4.60
CA ILE A 246 6.61 15.04 5.16
C ILE A 246 6.22 14.59 6.56
N VAL A 247 6.37 15.45 7.58
CA VAL A 247 5.96 15.14 8.96
C VAL A 247 5.17 16.31 9.58
N PRO A 248 4.18 16.07 10.45
CA PRO A 248 3.27 17.11 10.96
C PRO A 248 3.98 18.29 11.63
N GLN A 249 5.01 18.02 12.43
CA GLN A 249 5.74 19.05 13.18
C GLN A 249 6.34 20.15 12.30
N ASP A 250 6.62 19.88 11.03
CA ASP A 250 7.18 20.86 10.10
C ASP A 250 6.12 21.87 9.62
N TYR A 251 4.83 21.53 9.75
CA TYR A 251 3.71 22.33 9.24
C TYR A 251 2.81 22.89 10.34
N THR A 252 2.59 22.13 11.42
CA THR A 252 1.73 22.52 12.54
C THR A 252 2.50 22.89 13.81
N GLY A 253 3.79 22.56 13.88
CA GLY A 253 4.65 22.76 15.07
C GLY A 253 4.47 21.71 16.16
N GLU A 254 3.56 20.75 16.00
CA GLU A 254 3.22 19.73 16.99
C GLU A 254 2.87 18.39 16.34
N VAL A 255 3.03 17.29 17.08
CA VAL A 255 2.67 15.93 16.66
C VAL A 255 1.65 15.36 17.62
N HIS A 256 0.50 14.96 17.08
CA HIS A 256 -0.55 14.25 17.81
C HIS A 256 -0.58 12.76 17.44
N GLY A 257 -0.20 12.39 16.21
CA GLY A 257 -0.22 11.00 15.76
C GLY A 257 -1.62 10.45 15.47
N ASP A 258 -2.59 11.34 15.28
CA ASP A 258 -3.99 11.02 15.05
C ASP A 258 -4.33 10.90 13.55
N VAL A 259 -5.62 10.75 13.23
CA VAL A 259 -6.08 10.66 11.84
C VAL A 259 -5.85 11.97 11.08
N TYR A 260 -5.94 13.14 11.74
CA TYR A 260 -5.71 14.43 11.11
C TYR A 260 -4.25 14.59 10.65
N ASP A 261 -3.27 14.24 11.48
CA ASP A 261 -1.85 14.31 11.13
C ASP A 261 -1.55 13.39 9.93
N ARG A 262 -2.12 12.19 9.93
CA ARG A 262 -2.02 11.25 8.80
C ARG A 262 -2.72 11.76 7.54
N PHE A 263 -3.76 12.57 7.68
CA PHE A 263 -4.44 13.23 6.57
C PHE A 263 -3.54 14.31 5.96
N LEU A 264 -3.00 15.17 6.82
CA LEU A 264 -2.10 16.25 6.45
C LEU A 264 -0.87 15.74 5.69
N VAL A 265 -0.23 14.67 6.17
CA VAL A 265 0.93 14.06 5.50
C VAL A 265 0.60 13.69 4.05
N ARG A 266 -0.55 13.06 3.80
CA ARG A 266 -0.94 12.62 2.45
C ARG A 266 -1.26 13.78 1.52
N VAL A 267 -1.82 14.88 2.05
CA VAL A 267 -2.09 16.09 1.27
C VAL A 267 -0.78 16.73 0.80
N TYR A 268 0.17 16.92 1.72
CA TYR A 268 1.46 17.49 1.38
C TYR A 268 2.32 16.55 0.51
N GLU A 269 2.18 15.22 0.66
CA GLU A 269 2.82 14.27 -0.26
C GLU A 269 2.29 14.42 -1.70
N VAL A 270 1.02 14.76 -1.92
CA VAL A 270 0.53 15.07 -3.27
C VAL A 270 1.24 16.31 -3.83
N LEU A 271 1.34 17.38 -3.05
CA LEU A 271 2.03 18.61 -3.49
C LEU A 271 3.50 18.34 -3.83
N GLN A 272 4.20 17.57 -2.98
CA GLN A 272 5.57 17.16 -3.24
C GLN A 272 5.67 16.25 -4.49
N SER A 273 4.68 15.38 -4.73
CA SER A 273 4.63 14.56 -5.93
C SER A 273 4.54 15.43 -7.20
N LEU A 274 3.79 16.54 -7.16
CA LEU A 274 3.74 17.50 -8.27
C LEU A 274 5.11 18.13 -8.52
N ASP A 275 5.81 18.57 -7.47
CA ASP A 275 7.17 19.13 -7.60
C ASP A 275 8.14 18.12 -8.23
N ILE A 276 8.04 16.84 -7.86
CA ILE A 276 8.86 15.76 -8.42
C ILE A 276 8.52 15.54 -9.89
N LEU A 277 7.24 15.50 -10.26
CA LEU A 277 6.81 15.31 -11.65
C LEU A 277 7.28 16.44 -12.56
N GLU A 278 7.20 17.70 -12.11
CA GLU A 278 7.73 18.86 -12.84
C GLU A 278 9.23 18.68 -13.13
N LYS A 279 10.02 18.34 -12.10
CA LYS A 279 11.47 18.09 -12.26
C LYS A 279 11.78 16.92 -13.19
N ILE A 280 10.98 15.84 -13.14
CA ILE A 280 11.14 14.70 -14.05
C ILE A 280 10.89 15.13 -15.49
N LEU A 281 9.85 15.92 -15.76
CA LEU A 281 9.52 16.37 -17.11
C LEU A 281 10.55 17.36 -17.66
N GLU A 282 11.07 18.26 -16.82
CA GLU A 282 12.12 19.21 -17.20
C GLU A 282 13.47 18.53 -17.43
N GLY A 283 13.76 17.46 -16.67
CA GLY A 283 15.04 16.76 -16.66
C GLY A 283 15.04 15.38 -17.32
N LEU A 284 14.01 15.02 -18.12
CA LEU A 284 13.87 13.68 -18.68
C LEU A 284 15.05 13.33 -19.62
N PRO A 285 15.93 12.37 -19.28
CA PRO A 285 17.11 12.09 -20.08
C PRO A 285 16.78 11.35 -21.37
N GLU A 286 17.55 11.59 -22.43
CA GLU A 286 17.53 10.79 -23.65
C GLU A 286 18.15 9.41 -23.43
N GLY A 287 17.82 8.45 -24.29
CA GLY A 287 18.44 7.12 -24.30
C GLY A 287 17.44 5.97 -24.37
N ASP A 288 17.94 4.76 -24.18
CA ASP A 288 17.13 3.55 -24.24
C ASP A 288 16.15 3.45 -23.06
N ILE A 289 15.01 2.80 -23.29
CA ILE A 289 14.00 2.54 -22.24
C ILE A 289 14.03 1.11 -21.70
N THR A 290 14.85 0.23 -22.29
CA THR A 290 15.02 -1.16 -21.89
C THR A 290 16.46 -1.60 -22.13
N SER A 291 17.03 -2.39 -21.22
CA SER A 291 18.38 -2.94 -21.38
C SER A 291 18.46 -4.06 -22.41
N GLU A 292 17.37 -4.80 -22.65
CA GLU A 292 17.29 -5.81 -23.69
C GLU A 292 15.91 -5.80 -24.35
N PRO A 293 15.79 -5.27 -25.59
CA PRO A 293 14.51 -5.20 -26.29
C PRO A 293 14.03 -6.58 -26.78
N LYS A 294 14.92 -7.57 -26.95
CA LYS A 294 14.52 -8.92 -27.40
C LYS A 294 14.15 -9.80 -26.21
N VAL A 295 12.84 -9.98 -26.00
CA VAL A 295 12.28 -10.81 -24.92
C VAL A 295 12.91 -12.22 -24.85
N ASN A 296 13.18 -12.85 -25.99
CA ASN A 296 13.82 -14.18 -26.01
C ASN A 296 15.22 -14.17 -25.38
N LYS A 297 16.00 -13.11 -25.62
CA LYS A 297 17.35 -12.95 -25.04
C LYS A 297 17.26 -12.64 -23.54
N LEU A 298 16.31 -11.79 -23.15
CA LEU A 298 16.02 -11.51 -21.73
C LEU A 298 15.63 -12.79 -20.96
N LEU A 299 14.75 -13.62 -21.52
CA LEU A 299 14.37 -14.90 -20.91
C LEU A 299 15.57 -15.86 -20.78
N MET A 300 16.47 -15.87 -21.76
CA MET A 300 17.71 -16.66 -21.66
C MET A 300 18.64 -16.15 -20.56
N THR A 301 18.73 -14.83 -20.36
CA THR A 301 19.48 -14.24 -19.24
C THR A 301 18.86 -14.63 -17.90
N LEU A 302 17.53 -14.48 -17.77
CA LEU A 302 16.79 -14.84 -16.56
C LEU A 302 16.92 -16.33 -16.21
N LYS A 303 16.93 -17.22 -17.21
CA LYS A 303 17.14 -18.67 -16.99
C LYS A 303 18.54 -19.01 -16.47
N LYS A 304 19.52 -18.13 -16.66
CA LYS A 304 20.88 -18.28 -16.14
C LYS A 304 21.06 -17.64 -14.76
N ALA A 305 20.15 -16.76 -14.33
CA ALA A 305 20.21 -16.11 -13.04
C ALA A 305 19.99 -17.12 -11.89
N GLU A 306 20.70 -16.93 -10.79
CA GLU A 306 20.61 -17.74 -9.59
C GLU A 306 20.85 -16.87 -8.36
N GLY A 307 20.05 -17.07 -7.32
CA GLY A 307 20.21 -16.38 -6.05
C GLY A 307 18.92 -15.75 -5.56
N VAL A 308 19.09 -14.77 -4.67
CA VAL A 308 17.99 -14.03 -4.04
C VAL A 308 18.22 -12.56 -4.33
N GLY A 309 17.19 -11.89 -4.86
CA GLY A 309 17.21 -10.45 -5.08
C GLY A 309 16.13 -9.74 -4.28
N TYR A 310 16.38 -8.47 -4.03
CA TYR A 310 15.58 -7.61 -3.16
C TYR A 310 15.11 -6.37 -3.92
N GLY A 311 13.83 -6.05 -3.78
CA GLY A 311 13.25 -4.82 -4.32
C GLY A 311 12.44 -4.15 -3.24
N CYS A 312 12.88 -2.97 -2.83
CA CYS A 312 12.25 -2.19 -1.77
C CYS A 312 11.99 -0.78 -2.31
N ILE A 313 10.75 -0.31 -2.19
CA ILE A 313 10.33 1.02 -2.64
C ILE A 313 9.38 1.66 -1.62
N GLU A 314 9.25 2.98 -1.68
CA GLU A 314 8.23 3.70 -0.92
C GLU A 314 6.91 3.69 -1.72
N ALA A 315 6.03 2.71 -1.48
CA ALA A 315 4.67 2.76 -2.00
C ALA A 315 3.86 3.88 -1.30
N PRO A 316 2.66 4.26 -1.78
CA PRO A 316 1.85 5.33 -1.15
C PRO A 316 1.43 5.05 0.30
N ARG A 317 1.61 3.82 0.80
CA ARG A 317 1.30 3.42 2.19
C ARG A 317 2.57 3.19 3.03
N GLY A 318 3.76 3.36 2.46
CA GLY A 318 5.05 3.08 3.07
C GLY A 318 5.87 2.05 2.31
N ASP A 319 6.85 1.47 2.99
CA ASP A 319 7.77 0.47 2.48
C ASP A 319 7.06 -0.81 1.95
N ASP A 320 7.13 -0.99 0.64
CA ASP A 320 6.77 -2.21 -0.08
C ASP A 320 8.04 -2.96 -0.49
N THR A 321 8.26 -4.12 0.12
CA THR A 321 9.46 -4.94 -0.07
C THR A 321 9.09 -6.29 -0.67
N HIS A 322 9.74 -6.64 -1.77
CA HIS A 322 9.59 -7.91 -2.47
C HIS A 322 10.94 -8.61 -2.50
N VAL A 323 10.91 -9.92 -2.27
CA VAL A 323 12.11 -10.75 -2.31
C VAL A 323 11.84 -11.92 -3.23
N VAL A 324 12.72 -12.15 -4.19
CA VAL A 324 12.55 -13.19 -5.22
C VAL A 324 13.74 -14.14 -5.18
N GLY A 325 13.45 -15.44 -5.18
CA GLY A 325 14.42 -16.49 -5.42
C GLY A 325 14.38 -16.95 -6.87
N LEU A 326 15.53 -16.95 -7.53
CA LEU A 326 15.74 -17.52 -8.87
C LEU A 326 16.71 -18.70 -8.79
N LYS A 327 16.58 -19.65 -9.71
CA LYS A 327 17.45 -20.82 -9.79
C LYS A 327 17.87 -21.06 -11.23
N ALA A 328 19.18 -21.24 -11.44
CA ALA A 328 19.71 -21.54 -12.75
C ALA A 328 19.03 -22.75 -13.39
N GLN A 329 18.82 -22.68 -14.70
CA GLN A 329 18.12 -23.67 -15.53
C GLN A 329 16.61 -23.79 -15.28
N GLN A 330 16.04 -23.08 -14.31
CA GLN A 330 14.59 -22.98 -14.13
C GLN A 330 14.06 -21.70 -14.75
N GLU A 331 12.96 -21.81 -15.51
CA GLU A 331 12.33 -20.64 -16.15
C GLU A 331 11.38 -19.90 -15.21
N ASN A 332 10.82 -20.62 -14.23
CA ASN A 332 9.87 -20.08 -13.29
C ASN A 332 10.55 -19.52 -12.05
N VAL A 333 9.89 -18.57 -11.40
CA VAL A 333 10.31 -18.06 -10.09
C VAL A 333 10.29 -19.20 -9.07
N LEU A 334 11.40 -19.40 -8.33
CA LEU A 334 11.49 -20.49 -7.34
C LEU A 334 10.53 -20.23 -6.17
N TRP A 335 10.61 -19.00 -5.65
CA TRP A 335 9.72 -18.45 -4.65
C TRP A 335 9.73 -16.92 -4.74
N TRP A 336 8.64 -16.29 -4.32
CA TRP A 336 8.52 -14.85 -4.23
C TRP A 336 7.78 -14.50 -2.95
N LYS A 337 8.36 -13.59 -2.18
CA LYS A 337 7.79 -13.08 -0.95
C LYS A 337 7.42 -11.62 -1.14
N VAL A 338 6.16 -11.30 -0.88
CA VAL A 338 5.67 -9.92 -0.86
C VAL A 338 5.46 -9.47 0.58
N ARG A 339 6.05 -8.34 0.95
CA ARG A 339 5.78 -7.61 2.18
C ARG A 339 5.26 -6.23 1.79
N ALA A 340 3.93 -6.11 1.82
CA ALA A 340 3.26 -4.84 1.62
C ALA A 340 3.19 -3.99 2.91
N PRO A 341 3.10 -2.65 2.80
CA PRO A 341 3.16 -1.75 3.95
C PRO A 341 2.04 -1.98 4.96
N THR A 342 0.83 -2.29 4.47
CA THR A 342 -0.36 -2.55 5.31
C THR A 342 -0.13 -3.66 6.32
N TYR A 343 0.75 -4.64 6.03
CA TYR A 343 1.04 -5.71 6.99
C TYR A 343 1.63 -5.18 8.30
N SER A 344 2.55 -4.22 8.23
CA SER A 344 3.14 -3.60 9.42
C SER A 344 2.20 -2.56 10.04
N ASN A 345 1.54 -1.74 9.21
CA ASN A 345 0.60 -0.73 9.71
C ASN A 345 -0.61 -1.37 10.43
N ALA A 346 -1.09 -2.53 9.99
CA ALA A 346 -2.21 -3.21 10.63
C ALA A 346 -1.94 -3.65 12.07
N VAL A 347 -0.67 -3.86 12.44
CA VAL A 347 -0.29 -4.23 13.81
C VAL A 347 -0.52 -3.06 14.78
N SER A 348 -0.57 -1.83 14.28
CA SER A 348 -0.86 -0.64 15.10
C SER A 348 -2.34 -0.47 15.43
N TRP A 349 -3.27 -1.11 14.71
CA TRP A 349 -4.72 -0.93 14.92
C TRP A 349 -5.17 -1.17 16.35
N PRO A 350 -4.80 -2.28 17.02
CA PRO A 350 -5.21 -2.52 18.40
C PRO A 350 -4.75 -1.45 19.40
N LEU A 351 -3.69 -0.70 19.08
CA LEU A 351 -3.23 0.44 19.89
C LEU A 351 -4.13 1.64 19.65
N MET A 352 -4.33 1.98 18.37
CA MET A 352 -5.13 3.14 17.95
C MET A 352 -6.61 3.01 18.36
N PHE A 353 -7.15 1.80 18.51
CA PHE A 353 -8.52 1.61 18.98
C PHE A 353 -8.73 1.96 20.46
N ARG A 354 -7.70 1.89 21.30
CA ARG A 354 -7.88 1.99 22.75
C ARG A 354 -8.36 3.39 23.14
N GLY A 355 -9.40 3.43 23.96
CA GLY A 355 -9.94 4.68 24.49
C GLY A 355 -10.80 5.47 23.50
N ASN A 356 -10.89 5.05 22.24
CA ASN A 356 -11.75 5.68 21.23
C ASN A 356 -13.19 5.15 21.34
N GLU A 357 -14.12 5.88 20.73
CA GLU A 357 -15.53 5.47 20.67
C GLU A 357 -15.79 4.50 19.52
N LEU A 358 -16.87 3.72 19.62
CA LEU A 358 -17.29 2.80 18.55
C LEU A 358 -17.49 3.51 17.20
N ALA A 359 -17.97 4.76 17.22
CA ALA A 359 -18.20 5.56 16.02
C ALA A 359 -16.90 5.87 15.25
N ASP A 360 -15.76 5.91 15.93
CA ASP A 360 -14.45 6.19 15.32
C ASP A 360 -13.82 4.96 14.70
N ALA A 361 -14.34 3.76 14.98
CA ALA A 361 -13.71 2.52 14.56
C ALA A 361 -13.49 2.40 13.03
N PRO A 362 -14.47 2.74 12.16
CA PRO A 362 -14.24 2.74 10.72
C PRO A 362 -13.16 3.74 10.29
N LEU A 363 -13.11 4.91 10.91
CA LEU A 363 -12.14 5.96 10.61
C LEU A 363 -10.72 5.51 10.99
N ILE A 364 -10.55 4.91 12.17
CA ILE A 364 -9.28 4.34 12.63
C ILE A 364 -8.79 3.27 11.65
N ILE A 365 -9.67 2.37 11.21
CA ILE A 365 -9.31 1.33 10.22
C ILE A 365 -8.85 1.97 8.92
N ASN A 366 -9.64 2.92 8.40
CA ASN A 366 -9.35 3.58 7.14
C ASN A 366 -8.11 4.49 7.22
N SER A 367 -7.72 4.97 8.40
CA SER A 367 -6.64 5.95 8.58
C SER A 367 -5.24 5.49 8.13
N VAL A 368 -4.98 4.18 8.22
CA VAL A 368 -3.72 3.57 7.73
C VAL A 368 -3.75 3.27 6.23
N ASP A 369 -4.87 3.59 5.57
CA ASP A 369 -5.13 3.30 4.16
C ASP A 369 -4.90 1.82 3.80
N PRO A 370 -5.61 0.88 4.45
CA PRO A 370 -5.29 -0.52 4.32
C PRO A 370 -5.63 -1.06 2.93
N CYS A 371 -4.65 -1.64 2.23
CA CYS A 371 -4.91 -2.56 1.11
C CYS A 371 -4.93 -3.97 1.70
N ILE A 372 -6.12 -4.48 2.05
CA ILE A 372 -6.33 -5.80 2.66
C ILE A 372 -5.92 -6.89 1.70
N SER A 373 -6.19 -6.71 0.40
CA SER A 373 -5.67 -7.56 -0.68
C SER A 373 -4.15 -7.76 -0.62
N CYS A 374 -3.43 -6.77 -0.06
CA CYS A 374 -1.98 -6.81 0.16
C CYS A 374 -1.57 -7.32 1.53
N MET A 375 -2.45 -7.32 2.53
CA MET A 375 -2.12 -7.80 3.87
C MET A 375 -2.35 -9.30 4.00
N GLU A 376 -3.28 -9.85 3.23
CA GLU A 376 -3.83 -11.17 3.48
C GLU A 376 -2.91 -12.33 3.12
N ARG A 377 -2.09 -12.67 4.10
CA ARG A 377 -1.12 -13.75 4.07
C ARG A 377 -1.17 -14.43 5.43
N MET A 378 -1.51 -15.72 5.43
CA MET A 378 -1.64 -16.49 6.64
C MET A 378 -0.25 -16.92 7.12
N VAL A 379 0.22 -16.40 8.25
CA VAL A 379 1.31 -17.01 9.01
C VAL A 379 0.68 -17.68 10.22
N LEU A 380 0.59 -19.01 10.18
CA LEU A 380 0.23 -19.81 11.34
C LEU A 380 1.45 -19.90 12.25
N SER A 381 1.34 -19.34 13.45
CA SER A 381 2.35 -19.48 14.50
C SER A 381 1.67 -19.98 15.76
N ASP A 382 1.74 -21.29 16.01
CA ASP A 382 1.32 -21.87 17.28
C ASP A 382 2.46 -21.71 18.29
N LYS A 383 2.29 -20.78 19.23
CA LYS A 383 3.28 -20.52 20.29
C LYS A 383 3.37 -21.67 21.31
N GLY A 384 2.40 -22.60 21.35
CA GLY A 384 2.41 -23.73 22.27
C GLY A 384 3.21 -24.94 21.78
N ALA A 385 3.39 -25.09 20.46
CA ALA A 385 3.92 -26.32 19.86
C ALA A 385 5.37 -26.22 19.32
N GLY A 386 5.99 -25.04 19.36
CA GLY A 386 7.39 -24.84 18.94
C GLY A 386 7.72 -25.22 17.49
N THR A 387 6.73 -25.45 16.63
CA THR A 387 6.90 -25.93 15.26
C THR A 387 6.17 -25.05 14.25
N ARG A 388 6.88 -24.66 13.19
CA ARG A 388 6.31 -24.01 12.00
C ARG A 388 5.98 -25.09 10.98
N SER A 389 4.70 -25.38 10.74
CA SER A 389 4.31 -26.22 9.61
C SER A 389 3.10 -25.63 8.85
N VAL A 390 3.12 -25.82 7.54
CA VAL A 390 2.05 -25.42 6.63
C VAL A 390 0.90 -26.40 6.81
N VAL A 391 -0.23 -25.91 7.33
CA VAL A 391 -1.46 -26.70 7.44
C VAL A 391 -2.09 -26.80 6.06
N THR A 392 -2.13 -27.99 5.48
CA THR A 392 -2.73 -28.23 4.17
C THR A 392 -4.26 -28.27 4.28
N LYS A 393 -4.95 -28.14 3.13
CA LYS A 393 -6.42 -28.34 3.07
C LYS A 393 -6.85 -29.70 3.63
N ALA A 394 -6.02 -30.73 3.43
CA ALA A 394 -6.28 -32.07 3.95
C ALA A 394 -6.25 -32.10 5.49
N ASP A 395 -5.33 -31.36 6.11
CA ASP A 395 -5.21 -31.27 7.56
C ASP A 395 -6.41 -30.54 8.19
N LEU A 396 -6.87 -29.45 7.56
CA LEU A 396 -8.09 -28.74 8.00
C LEU A 396 -9.35 -29.62 7.87
N LEU A 397 -9.47 -30.37 6.78
CA LEU A 397 -10.60 -31.31 6.59
C LEU A 397 -10.56 -32.44 7.60
N LYS A 398 -9.36 -32.94 7.95
CA LYS A 398 -9.18 -33.95 8.99
C LYS A 398 -9.63 -33.43 10.35
N LEU A 399 -9.14 -32.25 10.76
CA LEU A 399 -9.54 -31.62 12.03
C LEU A 399 -11.04 -31.33 12.09
N CYS A 400 -11.64 -30.92 10.97
CA CYS A 400 -13.08 -30.67 10.89
C CYS A 400 -13.88 -31.97 11.07
N ARG A 401 -13.44 -33.09 10.46
CA ARG A 401 -14.07 -34.41 10.62
C ARG A 401 -13.90 -34.94 12.05
N GLU A 402 -12.70 -34.82 12.62
CA GLU A 402 -12.44 -35.22 14.02
C GLU A 402 -13.26 -34.41 15.03
N LYS A 403 -13.56 -33.14 14.73
CA LYS A 403 -14.48 -32.33 15.53
C LYS A 403 -15.91 -32.86 15.39
N THR A 404 -16.38 -33.13 14.18
CA THR A 404 -17.70 -33.74 13.93
C THR A 404 -17.86 -35.07 14.65
N ASP A 405 -16.84 -35.93 14.63
CA ASP A 405 -16.87 -37.24 15.29
C ASP A 405 -16.88 -37.10 16.82
N ARG A 406 -16.14 -36.14 17.37
CA ARG A 406 -16.25 -35.78 18.80
C ARG A 406 -17.65 -35.30 19.16
N THR A 407 -18.24 -34.44 18.34
CA THR A 407 -19.61 -33.95 18.57
C THR A 407 -20.64 -35.08 18.47
N ARG A 408 -20.53 -36.00 17.51
CA ARG A 408 -21.39 -37.19 17.41
C ARG A 408 -21.31 -38.08 18.66
N ARG A 409 -20.09 -38.36 19.13
CA ARG A 409 -19.87 -39.12 20.38
C ARG A 409 -20.50 -38.44 21.59
N MET A 410 -20.47 -37.11 21.65
CA MET A 410 -21.12 -36.35 22.73
C MET A 410 -22.65 -36.31 22.60
N MET A 411 -23.19 -36.46 21.40
CA MET A 411 -24.64 -36.50 21.14
C MET A 411 -25.24 -37.91 21.27
N GLY A 412 -24.44 -38.93 21.61
CA GLY A 412 -24.91 -40.29 21.83
C GLY A 412 -25.40 -41.01 20.56
N SER A 413 -24.97 -40.56 19.37
CA SER A 413 -25.29 -41.15 18.07
C SER A 413 -24.09 -41.82 17.45
#